data_AF-A0A9D6BLM6-F1
#
_entry.id   AF-A0A9D6BLM6-F1
#
_cell.length_a   1.000
_cell.length_b   1.000
_cell.length_c   1.000
_cell.angle_alpha   90.00
_cell.angle_beta   90.00
_cell.angle_gamma   90.00
#
_symmetry.space_group_name_H-M   'P 1'
#
loop_
_entity.id
_entity.type
_entity.pdbx_description
1 polymer ?
#
loop_
_entity_poly.entity_id
_entity_poly.type
_entity_poly.pdbx_seq_one_letter_code
_entity_poly.pdbx_strand_id
1 'polypeptide(L)'
;MACCLIAAFLVAQAMAMLRRWAIFWGLAPVPEGEAADTIFTRTAAWLRRPRVRVGIAAMLVVELAGVGGWLYVDHGTHIAQLADIGWSRLHGQHVVYADMCGLKGEQSVRLVIDDRRARHRNING
;
A
#
# COMPACT_ATOMS: atom_id res chain seq x y z
N MET A 1 55.83 13.56 -2.80
CA MET A 1 55.11 14.20 -3.94
C MET A 1 54.26 13.20 -4.71
N ALA A 2 54.76 12.01 -5.07
CA ALA A 2 53.96 10.98 -5.76
C ALA A 2 52.72 10.51 -4.98
N CYS A 3 52.83 10.35 -3.66
CA CYS A 3 51.70 9.96 -2.81
C CYS A 3 50.51 10.94 -2.86
N CYS A 4 50.78 12.25 -2.87
CA CYS A 4 49.74 13.28 -2.96
C CYS A 4 49.05 13.28 -4.33
N LEU A 5 49.80 13.04 -5.41
CA LEU A 5 49.24 12.94 -6.76
C LEU A 5 48.32 11.72 -6.90
N ILE A 6 48.73 10.57 -6.36
CA ILE A 6 47.91 9.35 -6.36
C ILE A 6 46.63 9.57 -5.55
N ALA A 7 46.73 10.18 -4.37
CA ALA A 7 45.57 10.50 -3.54
C ALA A 7 44.60 11.46 -4.25
N ALA A 8 45.10 12.51 -4.88
CA ALA A 8 44.29 13.45 -5.65
C ALA A 8 43.57 12.75 -6.82
N PHE A 9 44.26 11.84 -7.52
CA PHE A 9 43.67 11.08 -8.61
C PHE A 9 42.56 10.14 -8.13
N LEU A 10 42.77 9.43 -7.03
CA LEU A 10 41.75 8.56 -6.42
C LEU A 10 40.50 9.35 -5.99
N VAL A 11 40.69 10.50 -5.35
CA VAL A 11 39.58 11.37 -4.95
C VAL A 11 38.82 11.89 -6.17
N ALA A 12 39.52 12.31 -7.22
CA ALA A 12 38.89 12.75 -8.46
C ALA A 12 38.06 11.64 -9.11
N GLN A 13 38.58 10.41 -9.14
CA GLN A 13 37.90 9.25 -9.71
C GLN A 13 36.68 8.83 -8.88
N ALA A 14 36.80 8.84 -7.55
CA ALA A 14 35.69 8.58 -6.64
C ALA A 14 34.57 9.63 -6.81
N MET A 15 34.93 10.91 -6.87
CA MET A 15 33.98 12.00 -7.08
C MET A 15 33.29 11.92 -8.45
N ALA A 16 34.04 11.56 -9.50
CA ALA A 16 33.47 11.34 -10.83
C ALA A 16 32.48 10.17 -10.85
N MET A 17 32.78 9.08 -10.15
CA MET A 17 31.91 7.91 -10.04
C MET A 17 30.65 8.23 -9.23
N LEU A 18 30.79 8.93 -8.10
CA LEU A 18 29.66 9.41 -7.30
C LEU A 18 28.76 10.37 -8.08
N ARG A 19 29.34 11.31 -8.85
CA ARG A 19 28.58 12.21 -9.72
C ARG A 19 27.78 11.45 -10.77
N ARG A 20 28.38 10.46 -11.43
CA ARG A 20 27.67 9.59 -12.40
C ARG A 20 26.56 8.78 -11.75
N TRP A 21 26.79 8.26 -10.55
CA TRP A 21 25.76 7.59 -9.75
C TRP A 21 24.61 8.52 -9.39
N ALA A 22 24.91 9.74 -8.92
CA ALA A 22 23.89 10.73 -8.58
C ALA A 22 23.02 11.09 -9.80
N ILE A 23 23.63 11.25 -10.98
CA ILE A 23 22.90 11.49 -12.23
C ILE A 23 22.05 10.26 -12.62
N PHE A 24 22.59 9.05 -12.48
CA PHE A 24 21.86 7.81 -12.78
C PHE A 24 20.58 7.67 -11.94
N TRP A 25 20.64 7.99 -10.64
CA TRP A 25 19.49 7.96 -9.74
C TRP A 25 18.57 9.18 -9.87
N GLY A 26 18.95 10.20 -10.66
CA GLY A 26 18.19 11.45 -10.78
C GLY A 26 18.36 12.39 -9.57
N LEU A 27 19.36 12.17 -8.72
CA LEU A 27 19.70 13.03 -7.57
C LEU A 27 20.44 14.31 -8.00
N ALA A 28 21.05 14.31 -9.19
CA ALA A 28 21.74 15.45 -9.77
C ALA A 28 21.23 15.74 -11.19
N PRO A 29 21.14 17.01 -11.60
CA PRO A 29 20.70 17.37 -12.94
C PRO A 29 21.72 16.88 -14.00
N VAL A 30 21.19 16.42 -15.14
CA VAL A 30 21.99 16.06 -16.30
C VAL A 30 22.55 17.35 -16.91
N PRO A 31 23.87 17.44 -17.18
CA PRO A 31 24.45 18.59 -17.89
C PRO A 31 23.78 18.83 -19.25
N GLU A 32 23.55 20.09 -19.60
CA GLU A 32 22.91 20.46 -20.87
C GLU A 32 23.71 19.93 -22.07
N GLY A 33 23.04 19.23 -22.99
CA GLY A 33 23.66 18.63 -24.18
C GLY A 33 24.13 17.18 -24.02
N GLU A 34 24.07 16.60 -22.82
CA GLU A 34 24.39 15.18 -22.60
C GLU A 34 23.11 14.33 -22.44
N ALA A 35 23.02 13.22 -23.17
CA ALA A 35 22.00 12.21 -22.93
C ALA A 35 22.50 11.23 -21.85
N ALA A 36 22.14 11.47 -20.60
CA ALA A 36 22.46 10.53 -19.52
C ALA A 36 21.42 9.41 -19.42
N ASP A 37 21.93 8.17 -19.37
CA ASP A 37 21.15 6.97 -19.15
C ASP A 37 20.69 6.94 -17.67
N THR A 38 19.55 7.53 -17.35
CA THR A 38 18.99 7.54 -15.99
C THR A 38 18.20 6.25 -15.71
N ILE A 39 18.04 5.88 -14.44
CA ILE A 39 17.22 4.74 -14.06
C ILE A 39 15.78 4.89 -14.58
N PHE A 40 15.24 6.12 -14.59
CA PHE A 40 13.91 6.43 -15.10
C PHE A 40 13.80 6.20 -16.61
N THR A 41 14.79 6.63 -17.40
CA THR A 41 14.79 6.37 -18.85
C THR A 41 14.90 4.88 -19.14
N ARG A 42 15.71 4.16 -18.36
CA ARG A 42 15.89 2.71 -18.49
C ARG A 42 14.62 1.93 -18.10
N THR A 43 13.98 2.29 -16.99
CA THR A 43 12.71 1.66 -16.57
C THR A 43 11.59 2.00 -17.53
N ALA A 44 11.49 3.24 -18.02
CA ALA A 44 10.52 3.62 -19.04
C ALA A 44 10.72 2.85 -20.35
N ALA A 45 11.97 2.68 -20.81
CA ALA A 45 12.28 1.87 -21.98
C ALA A 45 11.94 0.38 -21.79
N TRP A 46 12.14 -0.14 -20.59
CA TRP A 46 11.76 -1.52 -20.24
C TRP A 46 10.23 -1.69 -20.23
N LEU A 47 9.51 -0.73 -19.63
CA LEU A 47 8.04 -0.68 -19.58
C LEU A 47 7.40 -0.45 -20.95
N ARG A 48 8.11 0.13 -21.93
CA ARG A 48 7.61 0.20 -23.32
C ARG A 48 7.46 -1.16 -23.97
N ARG A 49 8.14 -2.20 -23.47
CA ARG A 49 8.06 -3.55 -24.04
C ARG A 49 6.74 -4.22 -23.62
N PRO A 50 5.89 -4.66 -24.57
CA PRO A 50 4.58 -5.21 -24.24
C PRO A 50 4.67 -6.46 -23.35
N ARG A 51 5.67 -7.32 -23.58
CA ARG A 51 5.92 -8.53 -22.77
C ARG A 51 6.15 -8.21 -21.29
N VAL A 52 6.88 -7.14 -21.01
CA VAL A 52 7.18 -6.70 -19.63
C VAL A 52 5.90 -6.20 -18.95
N ARG A 53 5.12 -5.37 -19.66
CA ARG A 53 3.84 -4.86 -19.13
C ARG A 53 2.88 -5.99 -18.80
N VAL A 54 2.77 -6.98 -19.67
CA VAL A 54 1.93 -8.16 -19.45
C VAL A 54 2.44 -8.97 -18.25
N GLY A 55 3.75 -9.17 -18.13
CA GLY A 55 4.34 -9.85 -16.98
C GLY A 55 4.05 -9.15 -15.65
N ILE A 56 4.24 -7.82 -15.59
CA ILE A 56 3.92 -7.02 -14.39
C ILE A 56 2.43 -7.07 -14.08
N ALA A 57 1.56 -6.93 -15.09
CA ALA A 57 0.12 -6.98 -14.89
C ALA A 57 -0.31 -8.37 -14.38
N ALA A 58 0.24 -9.45 -14.92
CA ALA A 58 -0.04 -10.80 -14.46
C ALA A 58 0.41 -11.01 -13.01
N MET A 59 1.61 -10.54 -12.66
CA MET A 59 2.13 -10.60 -11.29
C MET A 59 1.24 -9.81 -10.32
N LEU A 60 0.81 -8.60 -10.70
CA LEU A 60 -0.11 -7.79 -9.92
C LEU A 60 -1.44 -8.51 -9.69
N VAL A 61 -2.01 -9.14 -10.72
CA VAL A 61 -3.25 -9.91 -10.60
C VAL A 61 -3.08 -11.09 -9.63
N VAL A 62 -1.95 -11.80 -9.71
CA VAL A 62 -1.64 -12.91 -8.80
C VAL A 62 -1.50 -12.42 -7.35
N GLU A 63 -0.79 -11.30 -7.13
CA GLU A 63 -0.68 -10.71 -5.80
C GLU A 63 -2.03 -10.26 -5.26
N LEU A 64 -2.84 -9.56 -6.05
CA LEU A 64 -4.17 -9.13 -5.63
C LEU A 64 -5.08 -10.31 -5.33
N ALA A 65 -5.01 -11.39 -6.12
CA ALA A 65 -5.78 -12.60 -5.87
C ALA A 65 -5.30 -13.31 -4.59
N GLY A 66 -3.98 -13.38 -4.37
CA GLY A 66 -3.39 -13.99 -3.17
C GLY A 66 -3.73 -13.20 -1.90
N VAL A 67 -3.48 -11.89 -1.91
CA VAL A 67 -3.81 -10.99 -0.79
C VAL A 67 -5.31 -10.94 -0.55
N GLY A 68 -6.12 -10.83 -1.61
CA GLY A 68 -7.58 -10.82 -1.52
C GLY A 68 -8.14 -12.13 -0.98
N GLY A 69 -7.60 -13.27 -1.42
CA GLY A 69 -7.96 -14.60 -0.92
C GLY A 69 -7.59 -14.77 0.55
N TRP A 70 -6.37 -14.40 0.94
CA TRP A 70 -5.92 -14.42 2.34
C TRP A 70 -6.81 -13.54 3.23
N LEU A 71 -7.08 -12.30 2.81
CA LEU A 71 -7.94 -11.38 3.52
C LEU A 71 -9.36 -11.95 3.67
N TYR A 72 -9.89 -12.59 2.63
CA TYR A 72 -11.21 -13.20 2.68
C TYR A 72 -11.28 -14.39 3.64
N VAL A 73 -10.28 -15.27 3.65
CA VAL A 73 -10.26 -16.46 4.51
C VAL A 73 -10.07 -16.08 5.98
N ASP A 74 -9.09 -15.24 6.28
CA ASP A 74 -8.73 -14.91 7.67
C ASP A 74 -9.58 -13.79 8.27
N HIS A 75 -10.07 -12.86 7.44
CA HIS A 75 -10.74 -11.64 7.90
C HIS A 75 -12.11 -11.40 7.27
N GLY A 76 -12.63 -12.33 6.46
CA GLY A 76 -13.90 -12.15 5.74
C GLY A 76 -15.10 -11.91 6.67
N THR A 77 -15.14 -12.59 7.81
CA THR A 77 -16.20 -12.40 8.82
C THR A 77 -16.15 -11.00 9.43
N HIS A 78 -14.96 -10.51 9.78
CA HIS A 78 -14.76 -9.17 10.33
C HIS A 78 -15.10 -8.07 9.32
N ILE A 79 -14.74 -8.23 8.05
CA ILE A 79 -15.10 -7.28 6.99
C ILE A 79 -16.61 -7.27 6.74
N ALA A 80 -17.27 -8.43 6.76
CA ALA A 80 -18.72 -8.51 6.63
C ALA A 80 -19.45 -7.81 7.79
N GLN A 81 -18.94 -7.95 9.02
CA GLN A 81 -19.47 -7.24 10.19
C GLN A 81 -19.31 -5.72 10.06
N LEU A 82 -18.14 -5.24 9.63
CA LEU A 82 -17.90 -3.82 9.37
C LEU A 82 -18.83 -3.26 8.27
N ALA A 83 -19.06 -4.03 7.22
CA ALA A 83 -20.00 -3.67 6.17
C ALA A 83 -21.44 -3.58 6.67
N ASP A 84 -21.89 -4.51 7.53
CA ASP A 84 -23.24 -4.46 8.12
C ASP A 84 -23.39 -3.27 9.10
N ILE A 85 -22.37 -2.96 9.91
CA ILE A 85 -22.35 -1.76 10.78
C ILE A 85 -22.44 -0.48 9.93
N GLY A 86 -21.68 -0.40 8.84
CA GLY A 86 -21.69 0.74 7.94
C GLY A 86 -23.05 0.91 7.25
N TRP A 87 -23.60 -0.18 6.72
CA TRP A 87 -24.92 -0.20 6.09
C TRP A 87 -26.04 0.18 7.08
N SER A 88 -25.98 -0.34 8.30
CA SER A 88 -26.99 -0.06 9.31
C SER A 88 -27.00 1.42 9.70
N ARG A 89 -25.81 2.03 9.88
CA ARG A 89 -25.70 3.47 10.19
C ARG A 89 -26.32 4.35 9.10
N LEU A 90 -26.13 3.98 7.83
CA LEU A 90 -26.75 4.68 6.70
C LEU A 90 -28.28 4.56 6.70
N HIS A 91 -28.84 3.49 7.27
CA HIS A 91 -30.27 3.24 7.36
C HIS A 91 -30.89 3.61 8.73
N GLY A 92 -30.15 4.33 9.58
CA GLY A 92 -30.62 4.79 10.89
C GLY A 92 -30.78 3.67 11.93
N GLN A 93 -30.06 2.57 11.77
CA GLN A 93 -29.98 1.45 12.71
C GLN A 93 -28.56 1.32 13.26
N HIS A 94 -28.42 1.10 14.56
CA HIS A 94 -27.11 0.89 15.18
C HIS A 94 -26.87 -0.60 15.41
N VAL A 95 -26.14 -1.25 14.51
CA VAL A 95 -25.71 -2.65 14.70
C VAL A 95 -24.34 -2.67 15.36
N VAL A 96 -24.18 -3.51 16.39
CA VAL A 96 -22.91 -3.75 17.09
C VAL A 96 -22.71 -5.26 17.18
N TYR A 97 -21.51 -5.73 16.84
CA TYR A 97 -21.11 -7.11 17.08
C TYR A 97 -20.32 -7.16 18.38
N ALA A 98 -20.72 -8.06 19.27
CA ALA A 98 -20.00 -8.35 20.51
C ALA A 98 -19.53 -9.79 20.47
N ASP A 99 -18.22 -9.98 20.62
CA ASP A 99 -17.64 -11.31 20.78
C ASP A 99 -17.87 -11.78 22.21
N MET A 100 -18.58 -12.90 22.35
CA MET A 100 -18.84 -13.52 23.63
C MET A 100 -18.10 -14.86 23.70
N CYS A 101 -17.37 -15.09 24.79
CA CYS A 101 -16.78 -16.39 25.09
C CYS A 101 -17.90 -17.39 25.39
N GLY A 102 -18.29 -18.18 24.39
CA GLY A 102 -19.27 -19.25 24.54
C GLY A 102 -18.63 -20.61 24.86
N LEU A 103 -19.42 -21.54 25.40
CA LEU A 103 -19.02 -22.93 25.71
C LEU A 103 -18.53 -23.76 24.49
N LYS A 104 -18.60 -23.21 23.27
CA LYS A 104 -18.14 -23.82 22.02
C LYS A 104 -17.15 -22.93 21.22
N GLY A 105 -16.51 -21.95 21.87
CA GLY A 105 -15.58 -21.00 21.25
C GLY A 105 -16.13 -19.56 21.18
N GLU A 106 -15.36 -18.65 20.57
CA GLU A 106 -15.79 -17.26 20.32
C GLU A 106 -17.06 -17.23 19.46
N GLN A 107 -18.11 -16.61 19.97
CA GLN A 107 -19.37 -16.43 19.27
C GLN A 107 -19.65 -14.93 19.12
N SER A 108 -19.64 -14.44 17.88
CA SER A 108 -20.00 -13.06 17.58
C SER A 108 -21.53 -12.92 17.56
N VAL A 109 -22.10 -12.11 18.44
CA VAL A 109 -23.55 -11.85 18.50
C VAL A 109 -23.88 -10.48 17.93
N ARG A 110 -24.84 -10.44 17.01
CA ARG A 110 -25.34 -9.22 16.35
C ARG A 110 -26.39 -8.54 17.23
N LEU A 111 -26.07 -7.38 17.79
CA LEU A 111 -26.99 -6.53 18.55
C LEU A 111 -27.49 -5.40 17.66
N VAL A 112 -28.81 -5.31 17.48
CA VAL A 112 -29.44 -4.23 16.71
C VAL A 112 -30.08 -3.24 17.69
N ILE A 113 -29.56 -2.03 17.77
CA ILE A 113 -30.09 -0.92 18.55
C ILE A 113 -30.94 -0.07 17.59
N ASP A 114 -32.25 -0.08 17.81
CA ASP A 114 -33.20 0.74 17.06
C ASP A 114 -33.33 2.12 17.72
N ASP A 115 -32.75 3.14 17.07
CA ASP A 115 -32.81 4.54 17.55
C ASP A 115 -34.23 5.10 17.57
N ARG A 116 -35.20 4.49 16.84
CA ARG A 116 -36.60 4.92 16.88
C ARG A 116 -37.26 4.61 18.23
N ARG A 117 -36.78 3.60 18.97
CA ARG A 117 -37.30 3.30 20.32
C ARG A 117 -36.70 4.18 21.42
N ALA A 118 -35.48 4.70 21.24
CA ALA A 118 -34.87 5.62 22.20
C ALA A 118 -35.62 6.97 22.24
N ARG A 119 -36.15 7.43 21.10
CA ARG A 119 -36.90 8.70 21.00
C ARG A 119 -38.32 8.64 21.57
N HIS A 120 -38.94 7.45 21.65
CA HIS A 120 -40.29 7.27 22.20
C HIS A 120 -40.34 7.07 23.72
N ARG A 121 -39.21 6.88 24.41
CA ARG A 121 -39.18 6.70 25.87
C ARG A 121 -38.93 7.98 26.67
N ASN A 122 -38.65 9.10 26.00
CA ASN A 122 -38.38 10.40 26.63
C ASN A 122 -39.54 11.40 26.49
N ILE A 123 -40.75 10.90 26.30
CA ILE A 123 -41.97 11.71 26.35
C ILE A 123 -42.96 10.97 27.26
N ASN A 124 -43.23 11.57 28.42
CA ASN A 124 -44.15 11.17 29.50
C ASN A 124 -43.55 10.35 30.65
N GLY A 125 -43.40 11.05 31.78
CA GLY A 125 -43.10 10.51 33.10
C GLY A 125 -42.48 11.58 33.98
#